data_AF-A0A954MMR1-F1
#
_entry.id   AF-A0A954MMR1-F1
#
_cell.length_a   1.000
_cell.length_b   1.000
_cell.length_c   1.000
_cell.angle_alpha   90.00
_cell.angle_beta   90.00
_cell.angle_gamma   90.00
#
_symmetry.space_group_name_H-M   'P 1'
#
loop_
_entity.id
_entity.type
_entity.pdbx_description
1 polymer ?
#
loop_
_entity_poly.entity_id
_entity_poly.type
_entity_poly.pdbx_seq_one_letter_code
_entity_poly.pdbx_strand_id
1 'polypeptide(L)'
;MHQAFQRYQVYPEKEHFRHETGHVSPWGRTQVRQAKNLMRHHPNLLLSQLNGTTVDDLIGYWRRRPCKFGTTTPITAKTTSNYLGTLMRPLTWLHGSSEYS
;
A
#
# COMPACT_ATOMS: atom_id res chain seq x y z
N MET A 1 -0.64 8.17 -7.01
CA MET A 1 -0.19 7.06 -6.14
C MET A 1 -0.15 7.47 -4.67
N HIS A 2 0.64 8.47 -4.23
CA HIS A 2 0.56 8.90 -2.82
C HIS A 2 -0.84 9.39 -2.43
N GLN A 3 -1.56 10.12 -3.31
CA GLN A 3 -2.96 10.50 -3.06
C GLN A 3 -3.90 9.29 -2.88
N ALA A 4 -3.70 8.22 -3.66
CA ALA A 4 -4.46 6.98 -3.50
C ALA A 4 -4.13 6.27 -2.19
N PHE A 5 -2.84 6.19 -1.84
CA PHE A 5 -2.40 5.60 -0.58
C PHE A 5 -2.80 6.45 0.63
N GLN A 6 -2.84 7.77 0.52
CA GLN A 6 -3.32 8.69 1.55
C GLN A 6 -4.83 8.54 1.76
N ARG A 7 -5.62 8.46 0.69
CA ARG A 7 -7.07 8.19 0.80
C ARG A 7 -7.35 6.78 1.30
N TYR A 8 -6.58 5.80 0.84
CA TYR A 8 -6.63 4.43 1.35
C TYR A 8 -6.07 4.32 2.77
N GLN A 9 -5.32 5.25 3.34
CA GLN A 9 -4.95 5.19 4.77
C GLN A 9 -6.17 5.44 5.67
N VAL A 10 -7.11 6.27 5.22
CA VAL A 10 -8.34 6.60 5.95
C VAL A 10 -9.31 5.42 5.99
N TYR A 11 -9.28 4.54 4.99
CA TYR A 11 -10.23 3.43 4.86
C TYR A 11 -10.02 2.30 5.89
N PRO A 12 -8.82 1.69 6.07
CA PRO A 12 -8.52 0.72 7.12
C PRO A 12 -8.59 1.33 8.51
N GLU A 13 -8.31 2.63 8.67
CA GLU A 13 -8.48 3.31 9.96
C GLU A 13 -9.95 3.35 10.37
N LYS A 14 -10.87 3.56 9.43
CA LYS A 14 -12.33 3.49 9.67
C LYS A 14 -12.85 2.05 9.76
N GLU A 15 -12.46 1.17 8.84
CA GLU A 15 -12.95 -0.20 8.75
C GLU A 15 -12.41 -1.11 9.87
N HIS A 16 -11.23 -0.79 10.42
CA HIS A 16 -10.64 -1.51 11.54
C HIS A 16 -10.59 -0.70 12.83
N PHE A 17 -11.37 0.38 12.91
CA PHE A 17 -11.63 1.07 14.16
C PHE A 17 -12.50 0.19 15.04
N ARG A 18 -12.02 -0.12 16.25
CA ARG A 18 -12.83 -0.82 17.24
C ARG A 18 -13.49 0.20 18.15
N HIS A 19 -14.80 0.39 17.97
CA HIS A 19 -15.58 1.31 18.81
C HIS A 19 -15.49 0.97 20.30
N GLU A 20 -15.39 -0.32 20.63
CA GLU A 20 -15.27 -0.82 22.01
C GLU A 20 -13.99 -0.36 22.73
N THR A 21 -12.90 -0.13 21.99
CA THR A 21 -11.61 0.25 22.58
C THR A 21 -11.14 1.63 22.14
N GLY A 22 -11.89 2.33 21.28
CA GLY A 22 -11.50 3.63 20.73
C GLY A 22 -10.21 3.61 19.90
N HIS A 23 -9.77 2.43 19.47
CA HIS A 23 -8.46 2.24 18.85
C HIS A 23 -8.54 1.46 17.54
N VAL A 24 -7.63 1.78 16.62
CA VAL A 24 -7.40 0.98 15.41
C VAL A 24 -6.76 -0.35 15.79
N SER A 25 -7.31 -1.44 15.25
CA SER A 25 -6.81 -2.78 15.52
C SER A 25 -5.30 -2.93 15.19
N PRO A 26 -4.58 -3.86 15.82
CA PRO A 26 -3.18 -4.14 15.47
C PRO A 26 -2.96 -4.45 13.99
N TRP A 27 -3.97 -5.05 13.34
CA TRP A 27 -3.98 -5.32 11.91
C TRP A 27 -4.11 -4.04 11.08
N GLY A 28 -5.03 -3.14 11.43
CA GLY A 28 -5.17 -1.83 10.79
C GLY A 28 -3.89 -1.00 10.89
N ARG A 29 -3.25 -0.96 12.07
CA ARG A 29 -1.93 -0.33 12.26
C ARG A 29 -0.85 -0.92 11.36
N THR A 30 -0.87 -2.24 11.15
CA THR A 30 0.06 -2.92 10.25
C THR A 30 -0.15 -2.50 8.79
N GLN A 31 -1.40 -2.41 8.34
CA GLN A 31 -1.75 -1.95 6.99
C GLN A 31 -1.30 -0.50 6.75
N VAL A 32 -1.54 0.41 7.71
CA VAL A 32 -1.08 1.80 7.62
C VAL A 32 0.44 1.88 7.52
N ARG A 33 1.17 1.12 8.34
CA ARG A 33 2.64 1.06 8.27
C ARG A 33 3.12 0.53 6.92
N GLN A 34 2.46 -0.50 6.38
CA GLN A 34 2.81 -1.06 5.08
C GLN A 34 2.58 -0.06 3.95
N ALA A 35 1.46 0.68 3.97
CA ALA A 35 1.20 1.77 3.03
C ALA A 35 2.26 2.88 3.11
N LYS A 36 2.64 3.30 4.32
CA LYS A 36 3.72 4.29 4.51
C LYS A 36 5.05 3.81 3.94
N ASN A 37 5.39 2.53 4.13
CA ASN A 37 6.62 1.97 3.56
C ASN A 37 6.54 1.86 2.02
N LEU A 38 5.39 1.49 1.46
CA LEU A 38 5.18 1.53 0.01
C LEU A 38 5.45 2.93 -0.55
N MET A 39 4.91 3.97 0.10
CA MET A 39 5.15 5.37 -0.28
C MET A 39 6.62 5.81 -0.18
N ARG A 40 7.41 5.22 0.72
CA ARG A 40 8.84 5.53 0.88
C ARG A 40 9.71 4.88 -0.20
N HIS A 41 9.29 3.72 -0.70
CA HIS A 41 10.03 2.96 -1.71
C HIS A 41 9.75 3.42 -3.14
N HIS A 42 8.66 4.16 -3.35
CA HIS A 42 8.20 4.55 -4.68
C HIS A 42 8.11 6.07 -4.82
N PRO A 43 8.45 6.62 -5.99
CA PRO A 43 8.28 8.04 -6.26
C PRO A 43 6.80 8.43 -6.14
N ASN A 44 6.55 9.70 -5.84
CA ASN A 44 5.20 10.24 -5.80
C ASN A 44 4.63 10.37 -7.23
N LEU A 45 4.12 9.26 -7.75
CA LEU A 45 3.47 9.22 -9.06
C LEU A 45 2.06 9.81 -8.96
N LEU A 46 1.64 10.55 -9.98
CA LEU A 46 0.25 11.04 -10.08
C LEU A 46 -0.72 9.87 -10.29
N LEU A 47 -1.99 10.06 -9.95
CA LEU A 47 -3.01 9.03 -10.21
C LEU A 47 -3.21 8.80 -11.71
N SER A 48 -3.16 9.86 -12.52
CA SER A 48 -3.22 9.78 -13.99
C SER A 48 -2.07 8.99 -14.62
N GLN A 49 -0.98 8.76 -13.89
CA GLN A 49 0.18 8.01 -14.34
C GLN A 49 0.12 6.52 -13.93
N LEU A 50 -0.86 6.11 -13.12
CA LEU A 50 -1.08 4.71 -12.77
C LEU A 50 -1.77 3.98 -13.92
N ASN A 51 -0.99 3.59 -14.93
CA ASN A 51 -1.41 2.69 -16.00
C ASN A 51 -0.90 1.26 -15.75
N GLY A 52 -1.31 0.31 -16.60
CA GLY A 52 -0.91 -1.11 -16.49
C GLY A 52 0.61 -1.30 -16.41
N THR A 53 1.37 -0.65 -17.28
CA THR A 53 2.84 -0.70 -17.28
C THR A 53 3.43 -0.24 -15.95
N THR A 54 2.92 0.86 -15.41
CA THR A 54 3.40 1.41 -14.14
C THR A 54 3.06 0.48 -12.98
N VAL A 55 1.89 -0.17 -13.00
CA VAL A 55 1.52 -1.20 -12.01
C VAL A 55 2.45 -2.41 -12.10
N ASP A 56 2.78 -2.86 -13.30
CA ASP A 56 3.72 -3.97 -13.52
C ASP A 56 5.12 -3.64 -13.00
N ASP A 57 5.60 -2.41 -13.20
CA ASP A 57 6.88 -1.96 -12.67
C ASP A 57 6.91 -1.96 -11.14
N LEU A 58 5.82 -1.53 -10.51
CA LEU A 58 5.67 -1.53 -9.05
C LEU A 58 5.66 -2.96 -8.49
N ILE A 59 4.94 -3.87 -9.15
CA ILE A 59 4.91 -5.29 -8.79
C ILE A 59 6.31 -5.90 -9.00
N GLY A 60 6.95 -5.61 -10.13
CA GLY A 60 8.29 -6.09 -10.48
C GLY A 60 9.36 -5.63 -9.50
N TYR A 61 9.27 -4.39 -9.01
CA TYR A 61 10.13 -3.89 -7.94
C TYR A 61 10.07 -4.78 -6.70
N TRP A 62 8.87 -5.09 -6.21
CA TRP A 62 8.70 -5.92 -5.01
C TRP A 62 9.06 -7.39 -5.25
N ARG A 63 8.77 -7.95 -6.43
CA ARG A 63 9.17 -9.32 -6.82
C ARG A 63 10.69 -9.51 -6.80
N ARG A 64 11.46 -8.46 -7.12
CA ARG A 64 12.92 -8.46 -7.02
C ARG A 64 13.45 -8.41 -5.57
N ARG A 65 12.57 -8.35 -4.55
CA ARG A 65 12.90 -8.33 -3.12
C ARG A 65 13.94 -7.24 -2.81
N PRO A 66 13.54 -5.96 -2.93
CA PRO A 66 14.45 -4.85 -2.68
C PRO A 66 14.94 -4.90 -1.23
N CYS A 67 16.00 -4.16 -0.92
CA CYS A 67 16.46 -4.05 0.46
C CYS A 67 15.46 -3.25 1.30
N LYS A 68 15.43 -3.49 2.61
CA LYS A 68 14.62 -2.66 3.53
C LYS A 68 15.12 -1.22 3.41
N PHE A 69 14.19 -0.26 3.43
CA PHE A 69 14.51 1.16 3.31
C PHE A 69 15.67 1.59 4.21
N GLY A 70 16.68 2.24 3.63
CA GLY A 70 17.87 2.72 4.34
C GLY A 70 18.87 1.62 4.76
N THR A 71 18.72 0.38 4.26
CA THR A 71 19.62 -0.73 4.60
C THR A 71 20.03 -1.50 3.34
N THR A 72 21.05 -2.36 3.48
CA THR A 72 21.46 -3.33 2.46
C THR A 72 20.81 -4.71 2.66
N THR A 73 19.98 -4.88 3.70
CA THR A 73 19.34 -6.16 4.01
C THR A 73 18.14 -6.40 3.09
N PRO A 74 18.12 -7.50 2.30
CA PRO A 74 16.97 -7.85 1.47
C PRO A 74 15.70 -8.09 2.29
N ILE A 75 14.57 -7.75 1.71
CA ILE A 75 13.27 -8.04 2.31
C ILE A 75 12.95 -9.54 2.15
N THR A 76 12.38 -10.15 3.19
CA THR A 76 12.00 -11.57 3.15
C THR A 76 10.85 -11.80 2.17
N ALA A 77 10.76 -13.00 1.59
CA ALA A 77 9.69 -13.37 0.66
C ALA A 77 8.28 -13.15 1.26
N LYS A 78 8.12 -13.45 2.56
CA LYS A 78 6.86 -13.20 3.28
C LYS A 78 6.53 -11.71 3.36
N THR A 79 7.53 -10.88 3.65
CA THR A 79 7.33 -9.42 3.73
C THR A 79 7.03 -8.82 2.36
N THR A 80 7.71 -9.28 1.31
CA THR A 80 7.38 -8.93 -0.09
C THR A 80 5.93 -9.28 -0.43
N SER A 81 5.49 -10.50 -0.09
CA SER A 81 4.11 -10.94 -0.34
C SER A 81 3.10 -10.04 0.37
N ASN A 82 3.41 -9.62 1.60
CA ASN A 82 2.57 -8.68 2.33
C ASN A 82 2.51 -7.31 1.62
N TYR A 83 3.64 -6.78 1.15
CA TYR A 83 3.66 -5.50 0.42
C TYR A 83 2.91 -5.56 -0.91
N LEU A 84 3.03 -6.66 -1.66
CA LEU A 84 2.26 -6.88 -2.88
C LEU A 84 0.75 -6.90 -2.58
N GLY A 85 0.33 -7.60 -1.52
CA GLY A 85 -1.06 -7.58 -1.07
C GLY A 85 -1.54 -6.17 -0.70
N THR A 86 -0.74 -5.41 0.04
CA THR A 86 -1.06 -4.02 0.40
C THR A 86 -1.03 -3.07 -0.80
N LEU A 87 -0.21 -3.33 -1.82
CA LEU A 87 -0.17 -2.55 -3.06
C LEU A 87 -1.43 -2.74 -3.90
N MET A 88 -1.93 -3.98 -3.99
CA MET A 88 -3.10 -4.30 -4.82
C MET A 88 -4.41 -3.79 -4.21
N ARG A 89 -4.57 -3.87 -2.88
CA ARG A 89 -5.80 -3.44 -2.19
C ARG A 89 -6.30 -2.03 -2.56
N PRO A 90 -5.48 -0.95 -2.54
CA PRO A 90 -5.93 0.37 -2.95
C PRO A 90 -6.24 0.46 -4.45
N LEU A 91 -5.54 -0.30 -5.31
CA LEU A 91 -5.84 -0.34 -6.74
C LEU A 91 -7.20 -1.00 -7.00
N THR A 92 -7.48 -2.12 -6.32
CA THR A 92 -8.78 -2.78 -6.36
C THR A 92 -9.89 -1.89 -5.77
N TRP A 93 -9.61 -1.20 -4.66
CA TRP A 93 -10.57 -0.27 -4.05
C TRP A 93 -10.88 0.93 -4.96
N LEU A 94 -9.86 1.52 -5.61
CA LEU A 94 -10.06 2.58 -6.60
C LEU A 94 -10.86 2.13 -7.82
N HIS A 95 -10.67 0.90 -8.26
CA HIS A 95 -11.45 0.34 -9.36
C HIS A 95 -12.93 0.11 -8.97
N GLY A 96 -13.20 -0.20 -7.70
CA GLY A 96 -14.56 -0.42 -7.19
C GLY A 96 -15.29 0.84 -6.70
N SER A 97 -14.60 1.98 -6.54
CA SER A 97 -15.24 3.23 -6.14
C SER A 97 -15.81 3.96 -7.35
N SER A 98 -17.14 4.03 -7.43
CA SER A 98 -17.92 4.67 -8.51
C SER A 98 -17.67 6.18 -8.70
N GLU A 99 -16.80 6.81 -7.90
CA GLU A 99 -16.37 8.21 -8.08
C GLU A 99 -15.30 8.37 -9.17
N TYR A 100 -14.71 7.28 -9.70
CA TYR A 100 -13.56 7.34 -10.62
C TYR A 100 -13.65 6.38 -11.82
N SER A 101 -14.83 5.80 -12.10
CA SER A 101 -15.11 5.07 -13.35
C SER A 101 -15.75 5.97 -14.40
#